data_AF-A0A3D4Z526-F1
#
_entry.id   AF-A0A3D4Z526-F1
#
_cell.length_a   1.000
_cell.length_b   1.000
_cell.length_c   1.000
_cell.angle_alpha   90.00
_cell.angle_beta   90.00
_cell.angle_gamma   90.00
#
_symmetry.space_group_name_H-M   'P 1'
#
loop_
_entity.id
_entity.type
_entity.pdbx_description
1 polymer ?
#
loop_
_entity_poly.entity_id
_entity_poly.type
_entity_poly.pdbx_seq_one_letter_code
_entity_poly.pdbx_strand_id
1 'polypeptide(L)'
;IGACATAGGIQALRNFQDVKEFTAAVYARPEYIQTLKTSTPISAHVPVDFELQGCPINKKQLVEVISAFLQRRKPNVPSHSVCIECKQRSTVCVMVAQGIPCLGPVTHAGCGAICPAYQRGCYGCYG
;
A
#
# COMPACT_ATOMS: atom_id res chain seq x y z
N ILE A 1 -9.90 -2.78 -0.55
CA ILE A 1 -8.78 -3.62 -1.03
C ILE A 1 -7.68 -2.72 -1.58
N GLY A 2 -6.44 -2.91 -1.14
CA GLY A 2 -5.27 -2.15 -1.56
C GLY A 2 -5.04 -0.87 -0.77
N ALA A 3 -3.83 -0.32 -0.89
CA ALA A 3 -3.32 0.80 -0.08
C ALA A 3 -4.22 2.05 -0.11
N CYS A 4 -4.88 2.33 -1.24
CA CYS A 4 -5.84 3.44 -1.34
C CYS A 4 -7.03 3.24 -0.41
N ALA A 5 -7.57 2.01 -0.31
CA ALA A 5 -8.70 1.73 0.55
C ALA A 5 -8.29 1.60 2.03
N THR A 6 -7.10 1.06 2.31
CA THR A 6 -6.65 0.74 3.68
C THR A 6 -5.94 1.91 4.37
N ALA A 7 -5.39 2.86 3.62
CA ALA A 7 -4.65 3.99 4.19
C ALA A 7 -4.89 5.33 3.46
N GLY A 8 -5.78 5.37 2.46
CA GLY A 8 -5.95 6.52 1.57
C GLY A 8 -4.91 6.59 0.43
N GLY A 9 -3.84 5.79 0.51
CA GLY A 9 -2.81 5.62 -0.52
C GLY A 9 -2.08 6.92 -0.87
N ILE A 10 -1.58 7.02 -2.10
CA ILE A 10 -0.89 8.23 -2.58
C ILE A 10 -1.79 9.47 -2.47
N GLN A 11 -3.10 9.31 -2.66
CA GLN A 11 -4.07 10.41 -2.57
C GLN A 11 -4.16 11.01 -1.15
N ALA A 12 -3.76 10.28 -0.10
CA ALA A 12 -3.70 10.81 1.25
C ALA A 12 -2.67 11.93 1.42
N LEU A 13 -1.66 12.03 0.53
CA LEU A 13 -0.69 13.14 0.57
C LEU A 13 -1.36 14.51 0.42
N ARG A 14 -2.51 14.59 -0.25
CA ARG A 14 -3.27 15.84 -0.39
C ARG A 14 -3.82 16.34 0.95
N ASN A 15 -3.90 15.50 1.98
CA ASN A 15 -4.43 15.88 3.29
C ASN A 15 -3.58 16.93 4.01
N PHE A 16 -2.33 17.10 3.56
CA PHE A 16 -1.39 18.09 4.10
C PHE A 16 -1.48 19.45 3.39
N GLN A 17 -2.40 19.62 2.43
CA GLN A 17 -2.54 20.84 1.62
C GLN A 17 -4.03 21.15 1.36
N ASP A 18 -4.33 22.35 0.86
CA ASP A 18 -5.69 22.69 0.43
C ASP A 18 -6.04 22.03 -0.93
N VAL A 19 -7.03 21.14 -0.89
CA VAL A 19 -7.59 20.48 -2.08
C VAL A 19 -8.14 21.47 -3.13
N LYS A 20 -8.60 22.65 -2.71
CA LYS A 20 -9.09 23.67 -3.65
C LYS A 20 -7.96 24.21 -4.53
N GLU A 21 -6.76 24.37 -3.98
CA GLU A 21 -5.59 24.80 -4.74
C GLU A 21 -5.19 23.76 -5.80
N PHE A 22 -5.15 22.48 -5.43
CA PHE A 22 -4.90 21.41 -6.40
C PHE A 22 -5.95 21.37 -7.51
N THR A 23 -7.22 21.56 -7.17
CA THR A 23 -8.32 21.53 -8.14
C THR A 23 -8.20 22.69 -9.14
N ALA A 24 -7.91 23.90 -8.66
CA ALA A 24 -7.71 25.07 -9.51
C ALA A 24 -6.45 24.98 -10.39
N ALA A 25 -5.40 24.30 -9.92
CA ALA A 25 -4.17 24.11 -10.69
C ALA A 25 -4.33 23.12 -11.87
N VAL A 26 -5.20 22.11 -11.73
CA VAL A 26 -5.35 21.03 -12.73
C VAL A 26 -6.51 21.28 -13.68
N TYR A 27 -7.62 21.85 -13.19
CA TYR A 27 -8.85 21.98 -13.96
C TYR A 27 -9.15 23.44 -14.32
N ALA A 28 -9.48 23.69 -15.59
CA ALA A 28 -9.83 25.03 -16.08
C ALA A 28 -11.15 25.58 -15.49
N ARG A 29 -12.05 24.70 -15.05
CA ARG A 29 -13.32 25.03 -14.38
C ARG A 29 -13.45 24.24 -13.08
N PRO A 30 -12.73 24.64 -12.02
CA PRO A 30 -12.70 23.89 -10.76
C PRO A 30 -14.06 23.81 -10.05
N GLU A 31 -14.98 24.74 -10.35
CA GLU A 31 -16.34 24.78 -9.80
C GLU A 31 -17.20 23.55 -10.13
N TYR A 32 -16.85 22.78 -11.18
CA TYR A 32 -17.54 21.53 -11.50
C TYR A 32 -17.02 20.31 -10.75
N ILE A 33 -15.94 20.46 -9.96
CA ILE A 33 -15.34 19.36 -9.23
C ILE A 33 -15.82 19.36 -7.78
N GLN A 34 -16.48 18.28 -7.39
CA GLN A 34 -16.82 18.01 -5.99
C GLN A 34 -15.90 16.94 -5.43
N THR A 35 -15.33 17.19 -4.27
CA THR A 35 -14.43 16.26 -3.58
C THR A 35 -14.59 16.39 -2.07
N LEU A 36 -14.37 15.28 -1.37
CA LEU A 36 -14.15 15.31 0.07
C LEU A 36 -12.92 16.13 0.43
N LYS A 37 -12.92 16.70 1.65
CA LYS A 37 -11.82 17.51 2.19
C LYS A 37 -10.53 16.70 2.34
N THR A 38 -10.65 15.44 2.76
CA THR A 38 -9.51 14.54 2.99
C THR A 38 -9.70 13.21 2.25
N SER A 39 -8.61 12.50 2.03
CA SER A 39 -8.59 11.09 1.62
C SER A 39 -8.22 10.25 2.84
N THR A 40 -9.18 9.50 3.36
CA THR A 40 -9.03 8.66 4.56
C THR A 40 -9.30 7.19 4.21
N PRO A 41 -8.84 6.22 5.02
CA PRO A 41 -9.16 4.82 4.81
C PRO A 41 -10.68 4.58 4.86
N ILE A 42 -11.14 3.55 4.14
CA ILE A 42 -12.57 3.23 4.05
C ILE A 42 -13.15 2.77 5.40
N SER A 43 -12.32 2.21 6.27
CA SER A 43 -12.66 1.83 7.65
C SER A 43 -13.04 3.03 8.54
N ALA A 44 -12.71 4.26 8.13
CA ALA A 44 -13.18 5.47 8.80
C ALA A 44 -14.65 5.83 8.46
N HIS A 45 -15.23 5.22 7.43
CA HIS A 45 -16.56 5.57 6.90
C HIS A 45 -17.57 4.43 7.04
N VAL A 46 -17.11 3.18 6.99
CA VAL A 46 -17.94 1.98 7.11
C VAL A 46 -17.19 0.87 7.87
N PRO A 47 -17.89 -0.06 8.54
CA PRO A 47 -17.26 -1.26 9.08
C PRO A 47 -16.57 -2.06 7.97
N VAL A 48 -15.36 -2.55 8.24
CA VAL A 48 -14.55 -3.34 7.30
C VAL A 48 -14.13 -4.64 7.99
N ASP A 49 -14.53 -5.77 7.43
CA ASP A 49 -14.20 -7.09 7.99
C ASP A 49 -12.74 -7.49 7.75
N PHE A 50 -12.16 -7.05 6.63
CA PHE A 50 -10.80 -7.40 6.24
C PHE A 50 -10.15 -6.37 5.33
N GLU A 51 -8.92 -5.99 5.66
CA GLU A 51 -8.08 -5.08 4.89
C GLU A 51 -6.95 -5.86 4.20
N LEU A 52 -6.97 -5.89 2.87
CA LEU A 52 -5.89 -6.48 2.09
C LEU A 52 -4.91 -5.39 1.61
N GLN A 53 -3.69 -5.40 2.14
CA GLN A 53 -2.67 -4.41 1.83
C GLN A 53 -1.96 -4.66 0.49
N GLY A 54 -1.62 -3.56 -0.21
CA GLY A 54 -0.82 -3.57 -1.43
C GLY A 54 -1.18 -2.47 -2.43
N CYS A 55 -0.20 -1.98 -3.20
CA CYS A 55 -0.38 -0.94 -4.23
C CYS A 55 0.31 -1.31 -5.56
N PRO A 56 -0.33 -2.13 -6.40
CA PRO A 56 -1.55 -2.88 -6.13
C PRO A 56 -1.27 -4.13 -5.28
N ILE A 57 -2.33 -4.75 -4.78
CA ILE A 57 -2.28 -6.13 -4.30
C ILE A 57 -1.85 -7.06 -5.44
N ASN A 58 -1.32 -8.24 -5.12
CA ASN A 58 -1.00 -9.23 -6.16
C ASN A 58 -2.08 -10.31 -6.31
N LYS A 59 -2.02 -11.05 -7.43
CA LYS A 59 -2.95 -12.13 -7.76
C LYS A 59 -3.01 -13.23 -6.69
N LYS A 60 -1.86 -13.62 -6.12
CA LYS A 60 -1.79 -14.70 -5.13
C LYS A 60 -2.53 -14.31 -3.84
N GLN A 61 -2.30 -13.09 -3.35
CA GLN A 61 -3.02 -12.52 -2.21
C GLN A 61 -4.53 -12.49 -2.46
N LEU A 62 -4.97 -12.04 -3.64
CA LEU A 62 -6.39 -11.96 -3.96
C LEU A 62 -7.06 -13.33 -3.98
N VAL A 63 -6.46 -14.29 -4.68
CA VAL A 63 -6.99 -15.67 -4.77
C VAL A 63 -7.02 -16.32 -3.39
N GLU A 64 -5.99 -16.13 -2.58
CA GLU A 64 -5.93 -16.66 -1.21
C GLU A 64 -7.07 -16.10 -0.34
N VAL A 65 -7.28 -14.79 -0.34
CA VAL A 65 -8.32 -14.14 0.46
C VAL A 65 -9.72 -14.59 0.03
N ILE A 66 -10.00 -14.59 -1.27
CA ILE A 66 -11.30 -15.02 -1.79
C ILE A 66 -11.54 -16.50 -1.43
N SER A 67 -10.56 -17.37 -1.68
CA SER A 67 -10.70 -18.80 -1.41
C SER A 67 -10.88 -19.07 0.09
N ALA A 68 -10.19 -18.32 0.94
CA ALA A 68 -10.32 -18.43 2.39
C ALA A 68 -11.74 -18.13 2.87
N PHE A 69 -12.30 -17.00 2.43
CA PHE A 69 -13.66 -16.63 2.82
C PHE A 69 -14.72 -17.58 2.28
N LEU A 70 -14.59 -18.05 1.03
CA LEU A 70 -15.49 -19.07 0.47
C LEU A 70 -15.48 -20.37 1.28
N GLN A 71 -14.33 -20.74 1.83
CA GLN A 71 -14.15 -21.93 2.67
C GLN A 71 -14.40 -21.67 4.17
N ARG A 72 -14.84 -20.45 4.54
CA ARG A 72 -15.04 -20.03 5.95
C ARG A 72 -13.79 -20.20 6.83
N ARG A 73 -12.60 -20.00 6.26
CA ARG A 73 -11.33 -20.00 6.98
C ARG A 73 -10.72 -18.60 7.02
N LYS A 74 -9.83 -18.37 7.97
CA LYS A 74 -9.04 -17.13 8.04
C LYS A 74 -8.11 -17.03 6.82
N PRO A 75 -8.03 -15.88 6.13
CA PRO A 75 -7.04 -15.66 5.07
C PRO A 75 -5.61 -15.75 5.61
N ASN A 76 -4.75 -16.44 4.88
CA ASN A 76 -3.32 -16.55 5.17
C ASN A 76 -2.53 -15.52 4.36
N VAL A 77 -2.56 -14.27 4.81
CA VAL A 77 -1.73 -13.19 4.26
C VAL A 77 -0.49 -12.97 5.13
N PRO A 78 0.68 -12.69 4.54
CA PRO A 78 1.91 -12.50 5.31
C PRO A 78 1.79 -11.36 6.34
N SER A 79 2.04 -11.67 7.61
CA SER A 79 2.09 -10.69 8.70
C SER A 79 3.50 -10.22 9.05
N HIS A 80 4.51 -10.77 8.37
CA HIS A 80 5.92 -10.45 8.60
C HIS A 80 6.43 -9.39 7.62
N SER A 81 7.62 -8.86 7.88
CA SER A 81 8.19 -7.78 7.06
C SER A 81 8.78 -8.26 5.74
N VAL A 82 8.84 -7.36 4.74
CA VAL A 82 9.50 -7.61 3.44
C VAL A 82 10.94 -8.09 3.58
N CYS A 83 11.61 -7.80 4.71
CA CYS A 83 12.96 -8.29 4.99
C CYS A 83 13.09 -9.82 4.90
N ILE A 84 12.06 -10.58 5.31
CA ILE A 84 12.10 -12.05 5.21
C ILE A 84 12.15 -12.47 3.74
N GLU A 85 11.31 -11.88 2.89
CA GLU A 85 11.33 -12.15 1.44
C GLU A 85 12.65 -11.72 0.79
N CYS A 86 13.23 -10.59 1.21
CA CYS A 86 14.56 -10.17 0.75
C CYS A 86 15.61 -11.25 1.06
N LYS A 87 15.61 -11.80 2.28
CA LYS A 87 16.57 -12.84 2.68
C LYS A 87 16.32 -14.17 1.98
N GLN A 88 15.06 -14.57 1.81
CA GLN A 88 14.69 -15.75 1.03
C GLN A 88 15.13 -15.65 -0.44
N ARG A 89 15.14 -14.43 -1.01
CA ARG A 89 15.63 -14.16 -2.36
C ARG A 89 17.14 -13.87 -2.45
N SER A 90 17.88 -14.04 -1.36
CA SER A 90 19.31 -13.69 -1.27
C SER A 90 19.61 -12.25 -1.75
N THR A 91 18.65 -11.34 -1.55
CA THR A 91 18.79 -9.94 -1.94
C THR A 91 19.69 -9.23 -0.94
N VAL A 92 20.78 -8.63 -1.44
CA VAL A 92 21.70 -7.81 -0.65
C VAL A 92 20.93 -6.64 -0.04
N CYS A 93 21.15 -6.37 1.25
CA CYS A 93 20.46 -5.28 1.93
C CYS A 93 20.93 -3.92 1.40
N VAL A 94 20.10 -3.24 0.63
CA VAL A 94 20.41 -1.92 0.03
C VAL A 94 20.68 -0.84 1.08
N MET A 95 20.04 -0.93 2.25
CA MET A 95 20.26 0.01 3.35
C MET A 95 21.68 -0.11 3.92
N VAL A 96 22.16 -1.34 4.10
CA VAL A 96 23.49 -1.61 4.69
C VAL A 96 24.60 -1.47 3.64
N ALA A 97 24.40 -2.04 2.45
CA ALA A 97 25.43 -2.09 1.42
C ALA A 97 25.58 -0.78 0.64
N GLN A 98 24.52 0.04 0.55
CA GLN A 98 24.49 1.21 -0.32
C GLN A 98 23.98 2.48 0.40
N GLY A 99 23.58 2.39 1.67
CA GLY A 99 23.01 3.54 2.39
C GLY A 99 21.63 4.00 1.88
N ILE A 100 20.96 3.20 1.03
CA ILE A 100 19.67 3.57 0.45
C ILE A 100 18.55 3.44 1.49
N PRO A 101 17.77 4.52 1.78
CA PRO A 101 16.60 4.43 2.66
C PRO A 101 15.60 3.39 2.17
N CYS A 102 15.14 2.53 3.07
CA CYS A 102 14.27 1.40 2.73
C CYS A 102 13.25 1.17 3.83
N LEU A 103 11.97 1.18 3.49
CA LEU A 103 10.86 0.92 4.42
C LEU A 103 10.59 -0.58 4.63
N GLY A 104 11.37 -1.47 4.01
CA GLY A 104 11.16 -2.91 4.06
C GLY A 104 11.03 -3.51 5.47
N PRO A 105 11.74 -3.03 6.51
CA PRO A 105 11.57 -3.51 7.88
C PRO A 105 10.20 -3.24 8.49
N VAL A 106 9.50 -2.20 8.04
CA VAL A 106 8.21 -1.75 8.59
C VAL A 106 7.05 -1.95 7.61
N THR A 107 7.23 -2.81 6.61
CA THR A 107 6.23 -3.05 5.57
C THR A 107 5.90 -4.52 5.46
N HIS A 108 4.61 -4.85 5.34
CA HIS A 108 4.14 -6.22 5.15
C HIS A 108 4.72 -6.88 3.89
N ALA A 109 5.13 -8.14 4.05
CA ALA A 109 5.54 -9.01 2.97
C ALA A 109 4.36 -9.38 2.02
N GLY A 110 4.69 -10.00 0.89
CA GLY A 110 3.75 -10.46 -0.11
C GLY A 110 4.06 -9.91 -1.49
N CYS A 111 4.75 -8.77 -1.60
CA CYS A 111 5.15 -8.19 -2.88
C CYS A 111 6.32 -8.94 -3.56
N GLY A 112 6.92 -9.93 -2.88
CA GLY A 112 8.04 -10.70 -3.36
C GLY A 112 9.37 -9.92 -3.31
N ALA A 113 9.47 -8.95 -2.40
CA ALA A 113 10.60 -8.02 -2.28
C ALA A 113 11.06 -7.43 -3.62
N ILE A 114 10.10 -7.02 -4.48
CA ILE A 114 10.40 -6.60 -5.84
C ILE A 114 11.35 -5.39 -5.89
N CYS A 115 11.13 -4.33 -5.12
CA CYS A 115 11.98 -3.13 -5.22
C CYS A 115 13.43 -3.39 -4.78
N PRO A 116 13.70 -4.02 -3.61
CA PRO A 116 15.06 -4.35 -3.20
C PRO A 116 15.77 -5.30 -4.17
N ALA A 117 15.07 -6.23 -4.82
CA ALA A 117 15.65 -7.12 -5.82
C ALA A 117 16.18 -6.37 -7.05
N TYR A 118 15.70 -5.16 -7.31
CA TYR A 118 16.20 -4.24 -8.35
C TYR A 118 17.01 -3.07 -7.76
N GLN A 119 17.67 -3.27 -6.62
CA GLN A 119 18.58 -2.31 -5.98
C GLN A 119 17.90 -0.97 -5.61
N ARG A 120 16.61 -0.99 -5.28
CA ARG A 120 15.87 0.17 -4.78
C ARG A 120 15.40 -0.06 -3.35
N GLY A 121 15.26 1.02 -2.59
CA GLY A 121 14.54 0.96 -1.31
C GLY A 121 13.11 0.48 -1.50
N CYS A 122 12.58 -0.28 -0.53
CA CYS A 122 11.16 -0.53 -0.46
C CYS A 122 10.43 0.79 -0.13
N TYR A 123 9.35 1.07 -0.84
CA TYR A 123 8.54 2.29 -0.68
C TYR A 123 7.37 2.15 0.29
N GLY A 124 7.24 1.01 0.96
CA GLY A 124 6.18 0.80 1.96
C GLY A 124 4.76 0.70 1.41
N CYS A 125 4.59 0.38 0.13
CA CYS A 125 3.28 0.41 -0.51
C CYS A 125 2.34 -0.75 -0.10
N TYR A 126 2.83 -1.68 0.71
CA TYR A 126 2.09 -2.81 1.29
C TYR A 126 1.69 -2.56 2.75
N GLY A 127 1.79 -1.31 3.23
CA GLY A 127 1.62 -0.99 4.66
C GLY A 127 2.88 -1.35 5.38
#